data_AF-A0A356BHQ7-F1
#
_entry.id   AF-A0A356BHQ7-F1
#
_cell.length_a   1.000
_cell.length_b   1.000
_cell.length_c   1.000
_cell.angle_alpha   90.00
_cell.angle_beta   90.00
_cell.angle_gamma   90.00
#
_symmetry.space_group_name_H-M   'P 1'
#
loop_
_entity.id
_entity.type
_entity.pdbx_description
1 polymer ?
#
loop_
_entity_poly.entity_id
_entity_poly.type
_entity_poly.pdbx_seq_one_letter_code
_entity_poly.pdbx_strand_id
1 'polypeptide(L)'
;MKARRYLTILISLFLLGCANKQVNFDTGTGFACFDEPKWPNGKKQYYLCVFELNTISPHYSKSDRMVLVNKFIEKIGKECTVSEGQEMVDPKAETDHVMFLMVHHVRCN
;
A
#
# COMPACT_ATOMS: atom_id res chain seq x y z
N MET A 1 -6.80 17.76 -44.09
CA MET A 1 -5.76 16.95 -43.38
C MET A 1 -5.49 17.49 -41.96
N LYS A 2 -6.50 17.58 -41.08
CA LYS A 2 -6.34 18.05 -39.68
C LYS A 2 -6.72 17.01 -38.62
N ALA A 3 -7.54 16.01 -38.97
CA ALA A 3 -7.97 14.95 -38.04
C ALA A 3 -6.83 14.00 -37.60
N ARG A 4 -5.80 13.80 -38.43
CA ARG A 4 -4.67 12.91 -38.12
C ARG A 4 -3.73 13.40 -37.00
N ARG A 5 -3.73 14.70 -36.68
CA ARG A 5 -2.83 15.26 -35.64
C ARG A 5 -3.40 15.18 -34.23
N TYR A 6 -4.73 15.22 -34.08
CA TYR A 6 -5.38 15.14 -32.77
C TYR A 6 -5.45 13.72 -32.22
N LEU A 7 -5.45 12.71 -33.10
CA LEU A 7 -5.46 11.31 -32.71
C LEU A 7 -4.16 10.90 -31.98
N THR A 8 -3.02 11.45 -32.40
CA THR A 8 -1.72 11.17 -31.78
C THR A 8 -1.57 11.78 -30.39
N ILE A 9 -2.20 12.93 -30.14
CA ILE A 9 -2.13 13.63 -28.85
C ILE A 9 -2.97 12.90 -27.79
N LEU A 10 -4.15 12.37 -28.17
CA LEU A 10 -5.02 11.62 -27.26
C LEU A 10 -4.37 10.31 -26.80
N ILE A 11 -3.64 9.61 -27.68
CA ILE A 11 -2.92 8.38 -27.32
C ILE A 11 -1.76 8.67 -26.36
N SER A 12 -1.09 9.82 -26.51
CA SER A 12 0.00 10.22 -25.59
C SER A 12 -0.49 10.62 -24.19
N LEU A 13 -1.71 11.14 -24.05
CA LEU A 13 -2.29 11.41 -22.72
C LEU A 13 -2.72 10.13 -21.99
N PHE A 14 -3.05 9.05 -22.71
CA PHE A 14 -3.46 7.78 -22.10
C PHE A 14 -2.28 6.97 -21.53
N LEU A 15 -1.06 7.17 -22.05
CA LEU A 15 0.16 6.53 -21.57
C LEU A 15 0.83 7.25 -20.38
N LEU A 16 0.34 8.45 -20.03
CA LEU A 16 0.73 9.19 -18.83
C LEU A 16 -0.14 8.84 -17.61
N GLY A 17 -1.04 7.86 -17.73
CA GLY A 17 -1.66 7.21 -16.59
C GLY A 17 -0.58 6.57 -15.74
N CYS A 18 -0.10 7.32 -14.75
CA CYS A 18 0.97 6.98 -13.83
C CYS A 18 0.98 5.49 -13.54
N ALA A 19 1.97 4.80 -14.09
CA ALA A 19 2.48 3.57 -13.51
C ALA A 19 3.06 3.94 -12.14
N ASN A 20 2.18 4.18 -11.16
CA ASN A 20 2.48 3.85 -9.79
C ASN A 20 2.82 2.37 -9.87
N LYS A 21 4.11 2.06 -9.85
CA LYS A 21 4.60 0.71 -9.59
C LYS A 21 4.02 0.37 -8.23
N GLN A 22 2.83 -0.21 -8.22
CA GLN A 22 2.21 -0.75 -7.03
C GLN A 22 3.16 -1.87 -6.62
N VAL A 23 4.01 -1.58 -5.63
CA VAL A 23 4.83 -2.62 -5.00
C VAL A 23 3.86 -3.42 -4.15
N ASN A 24 3.07 -4.28 -4.79
CA ASN A 24 2.28 -5.27 -4.09
C ASN A 24 3.27 -6.31 -3.56
N PHE A 25 3.70 -6.11 -2.33
CA PHE A 25 4.44 -7.13 -1.59
C PHE A 25 3.41 -8.00 -0.87
N ASP A 26 2.87 -8.95 -1.62
CA ASP A 26 2.02 -10.00 -1.10
C ASP A 26 2.92 -11.18 -0.71
N THR A 27 2.95 -11.52 0.59
CA THR A 27 3.68 -12.67 1.09
C THR A 27 2.77 -13.75 1.66
N GLY A 28 1.47 -13.72 1.36
CA GLY A 28 0.49 -14.72 1.80
C GLY A 28 -0.75 -14.13 2.47
N THR A 29 -1.57 -15.03 3.02
CA THR A 29 -2.89 -14.71 3.61
C THR A 29 -2.79 -13.70 4.75
N GLY A 30 -3.54 -12.58 4.64
CA GLY A 30 -3.74 -11.64 5.73
C GLY A 30 -2.65 -10.59 5.93
N PHE A 31 -1.71 -10.42 4.98
CA PHE A 31 -0.71 -9.35 4.99
C PHE A 31 -0.44 -8.78 3.60
N ALA A 32 -0.38 -7.45 3.49
CA ALA A 32 0.04 -6.77 2.28
C ALA A 32 0.69 -5.41 2.60
N CYS A 33 1.67 -5.00 1.80
CA CYS A 33 2.19 -3.63 1.81
C CYS A 33 1.88 -2.91 0.50
N PHE A 34 1.50 -1.64 0.61
CA PHE A 34 1.08 -0.77 -0.49
C PHE A 34 1.89 0.52 -0.51
N ASP A 35 2.05 1.11 -1.70
CA ASP A 35 2.58 2.47 -1.83
C ASP A 35 1.48 3.49 -1.52
N GLU A 36 1.75 4.43 -0.61
CA GLU A 36 0.82 5.51 -0.33
C GLU A 36 0.97 6.65 -1.35
N PRO A 37 -0.13 7.31 -1.74
CA PRO A 37 -0.07 8.45 -2.64
C PRO A 37 0.90 9.52 -2.13
N LYS A 38 1.84 9.92 -2.97
CA LYS A 38 2.75 11.03 -2.64
C LYS A 38 1.95 12.32 -2.54
N TRP A 39 2.08 13.00 -1.41
CA TRP A 39 1.62 14.38 -1.29
C TRP A 39 2.36 15.26 -2.30
N PRO A 40 1.70 16.28 -2.89
CA PRO A 40 2.26 17.11 -3.97
C PRO A 40 3.65 17.70 -3.68
N ASN A 41 3.98 17.93 -2.40
CA ASN A 41 5.26 18.48 -1.94
C ASN A 41 6.06 17.51 -1.05
N GLY A 42 5.68 16.23 -1.01
CA GLY A 42 6.31 15.21 -0.18
C GLY A 42 7.59 14.67 -0.80
N LYS A 43 8.74 14.97 -0.21
CA LYS A 43 10.03 14.36 -0.61
C LYS A 43 10.15 12.89 -0.19
N LYS A 44 9.32 12.44 0.75
CA LYS A 44 9.42 11.12 1.36
C LYS A 44 8.45 10.14 0.72
N GLN A 45 8.88 8.89 0.64
CA GLN A 45 8.03 7.79 0.21
C GLN A 45 7.35 7.19 1.43
N TYR A 46 6.05 6.98 1.33
CA TYR A 46 5.24 6.38 2.38
C TYR A 46 4.67 5.07 1.86
N TYR A 47 4.67 4.05 2.69
CA TYR A 47 4.05 2.76 2.42
C TYR A 47 3.16 2.35 3.59
N LEU A 48 2.09 1.65 3.29
CA LEU A 48 1.15 1.13 4.27
C LEU A 48 1.20 -0.40 4.27
N CYS A 49 1.64 -1.00 5.36
CA CYS A 49 1.61 -2.45 5.55
C CYS A 49 0.44 -2.83 6.45
N VAL A 50 -0.51 -3.61 5.92
CA VAL A 50 -1.78 -3.97 6.54
C VAL A 50 -1.78 -5.44 6.92
N PHE A 51 -2.31 -5.74 8.11
CA PHE A 51 -2.56 -7.09 8.59
C PHE A 51 -4.03 -7.25 8.96
N GLU A 52 -4.70 -8.25 8.38
CA GLU A 52 -6.06 -8.63 8.77
C GLU A 52 -6.04 -9.25 10.17
N LEU A 53 -6.98 -8.89 11.06
CA LEU A 53 -7.09 -9.49 12.40
C LEU A 53 -8.31 -10.40 12.59
N ASN A 54 -9.28 -10.35 11.68
CA ASN A 54 -10.61 -10.94 11.89
C ASN A 54 -10.74 -12.43 11.57
N THR A 55 -9.74 -13.03 10.94
CA THR A 55 -9.80 -14.37 10.35
C THR A 55 -8.59 -15.18 10.79
N ILE A 56 -8.42 -15.39 12.11
CA ILE A 56 -7.27 -16.15 12.68
C ILE A 56 -5.98 -15.74 11.95
N SER A 57 -5.67 -14.43 12.02
CA SER A 57 -4.47 -13.92 11.36
C SER A 57 -3.27 -14.77 11.79
N PRO A 58 -2.50 -15.35 10.86
CA PRO A 58 -1.26 -16.04 11.21
C PRO A 58 -0.23 -15.06 11.82
N HIS A 59 -0.52 -13.75 11.81
CA HIS A 59 0.34 -12.66 12.24
C HIS A 59 -0.23 -11.91 13.46
N TYR A 60 -0.84 -12.65 14.40
CA TYR A 60 -1.35 -12.09 15.66
C TYR A 60 -0.25 -11.46 16.53
N SER A 61 0.98 -12.00 16.50
CA SER A 61 2.09 -11.46 17.28
C SER A 61 2.72 -10.22 16.61
N LYS A 62 3.08 -9.23 17.43
CA LYS A 62 3.79 -8.02 16.95
C LYS A 62 5.14 -8.35 16.33
N SER A 63 5.86 -9.33 16.90
CA SER A 63 7.14 -9.78 16.37
C SER A 63 7.03 -10.33 14.96
N ASP A 64 6.02 -11.16 14.67
CA ASP A 64 5.84 -11.75 13.34
C ASP A 64 5.52 -10.69 12.29
N ARG A 65 4.68 -9.71 12.66
CA ARG A 65 4.38 -8.56 11.81
C ARG A 65 5.63 -7.76 11.48
N MET A 66 6.46 -7.45 12.48
CA MET A 66 7.70 -6.69 12.27
C MET A 66 8.72 -7.45 11.41
N VAL A 67 8.78 -8.79 11.50
CA VAL A 67 9.63 -9.60 10.59
C VAL A 67 9.19 -9.41 9.13
N LEU A 68 7.89 -9.40 8.86
CA LEU A 68 7.36 -9.21 7.50
C LEU A 68 7.57 -7.78 7.00
N VAL A 69 7.36 -6.78 7.85
CA VAL A 69 7.64 -5.37 7.52
C VAL A 69 9.13 -5.16 7.23
N ASN A 70 10.03 -5.76 8.02
CA ASN A 70 11.47 -5.63 7.78
C ASN A 70 11.90 -6.30 6.47
N LYS A 71 11.36 -7.48 6.14
CA LYS A 71 11.57 -8.12 4.83
C LYS A 71 11.12 -7.23 3.67
N PHE A 72 10.00 -6.53 3.84
CA PHE A 72 9.55 -5.56 2.86
C PHE A 72 10.55 -4.39 2.71
N ILE A 73 11.02 -3.82 3.82
CA ILE A 73 12.00 -2.72 3.85
C ILE A 73 13.32 -3.15 3.18
N GLU A 74 13.82 -4.34 3.48
CA GLU A 74 15.00 -4.91 2.85
C GLU A 74 14.83 -5.04 1.34
N LYS A 75 13.66 -5.51 0.88
CA LYS A 75 13.36 -5.67 -0.55
C LYS A 75 13.31 -4.33 -1.28
N ILE A 76 12.78 -3.28 -0.66
CA ILE A 76 12.77 -1.94 -1.28
C ILE A 76 14.14 -1.25 -1.24
N GLY A 77 15.07 -1.74 -0.39
CA GLY A 77 16.46 -1.28 -0.35
C GLY A 77 16.60 0.17 0.12
N LYS A 78 15.73 0.64 1.01
CA LYS A 78 15.72 2.02 1.51
C LYS A 78 15.87 2.07 3.03
N GLU A 79 16.39 3.19 3.53
CA GLU A 79 16.35 3.50 4.95
C GLU A 79 14.94 4.01 5.31
N CYS A 80 14.27 3.32 6.23
CA CYS A 80 12.88 3.57 6.57
C CYS A 80 12.65 3.58 8.09
N THR A 81 11.70 4.41 8.52
CA THR A 81 11.14 4.41 9.88
C THR A 81 9.74 3.80 9.86
N VAL A 82 9.41 2.97 10.85
CA VAL A 82 8.12 2.28 10.96
C VAL A 82 7.34 2.82 12.16
N SER A 83 6.06 3.11 11.97
CA SER A 83 5.11 3.42 13.06
C SER A 83 3.88 2.50 12.98
N GLU A 84 3.41 2.01 14.12
CA GLU A 84 2.25 1.12 14.22
C GLU A 84 0.98 1.94 14.48
N GLY A 85 -0.13 1.51 13.88
CA GLY A 85 -1.48 2.04 14.08
C GLY A 85 -2.51 0.91 14.08
N GLN A 86 -3.69 1.20 14.62
CA GLN A 86 -4.85 0.33 14.53
C GLN A 86 -5.94 1.07 13.77
N GLU A 87 -6.43 0.46 12.70
CA GLU A 87 -7.51 1.02 11.91
C GLU A 87 -8.73 0.10 11.98
N MET A 88 -9.86 0.69 12.38
CA MET A 88 -11.15 0.04 12.31
C MET A 88 -11.72 0.32 10.92
N VAL A 89 -11.97 -0.73 10.15
CA VAL A 89 -12.72 -0.60 8.90
C VAL A 89 -14.18 -0.73 9.24
N ASP A 90 -14.88 0.40 9.23
CA ASP A 90 -16.33 0.45 9.42
C ASP A 90 -17.00 -0.33 8.26
N PRO A 91 -17.64 -1.48 8.52
CA PRO A 91 -18.23 -2.27 7.46
C PRO A 91 -19.37 -1.47 6.84
N LYS A 92 -19.24 -1.12 5.55
CA LYS A 92 -20.39 -0.61 4.81
C LYS A 92 -21.45 -1.72 4.69
N ALA A 93 -22.49 -1.54 5.49
CA ALA A 93 -23.90 -1.84 5.27
C ALA A 93 -24.46 -3.27 5.42
N GLU A 94 -23.71 -4.38 5.33
CA GLU A 94 -24.40 -5.72 5.33
C GLU A 94 -23.69 -6.89 6.05
N THR A 95 -22.64 -6.68 6.85
CA THR A 95 -21.98 -7.79 7.57
C THR A 95 -21.78 -7.47 9.04
N ASP A 96 -22.31 -8.34 9.92
CA ASP A 96 -22.31 -8.26 11.39
C ASP A 96 -20.90 -8.38 12.04
N HIS A 97 -19.83 -8.08 11.30
CA HIS A 97 -18.45 -8.30 11.71
C HIS A 97 -17.60 -7.05 11.43
N VAL A 98 -17.31 -6.29 12.50
CA VAL A 98 -16.35 -5.17 12.47
C VAL A 98 -14.97 -5.70 12.12
N MET A 99 -14.35 -5.22 11.04
CA MET A 99 -13.00 -5.61 10.63
C MET A 99 -11.95 -4.72 11.29
N PHE A 100 -11.05 -5.33 12.07
CA PHE A 100 -9.88 -4.66 12.62
C PHE A 100 -8.67 -4.96 11.76
N LEU A 101 -7.93 -3.91 11.39
CA LEU A 101 -6.66 -4.01 10.71
C LEU A 101 -5.56 -3.48 11.62
N MET A 102 -4.44 -4.20 11.72
CA MET A 102 -3.20 -3.61 12.21
C MET A 102 -2.50 -2.98 11.02
N VAL A 103 -2.12 -1.72 11.14
CA VAL A 103 -1.39 -1.01 10.09
C VAL A 103 0.01 -0.65 10.58
N HIS A 104 1.00 -0.76 9.71
CA HIS A 104 2.34 -0.24 9.91
C HIS A 104 2.63 0.76 8.81
N HIS A 105 2.75 2.04 9.17
CA HIS A 105 3.18 3.08 8.26
C HIS A 105 4.70 3.05 8.16
N VAL A 106 5.22 2.87 6.94
CA VAL A 106 6.64 2.81 6.64
C VAL A 106 7.01 4.06 5.87
N ARG A 107 7.84 4.91 6.47
CA ARG A 107 8.32 6.17 5.89
C ARG A 107 9.78 6.02 5.49
N CYS A 108 10.09 6.15 4.22
CA CYS A 108 11.44 5.98 3.68
C CYS A 108 11.99 7.29 3.12
N ASN A 109 13.32 7.43 3.19
CA ASN A 109 14.08 8.54 2.61
C ASN A 109 14.36 8.34 1.11
#